data_AF-A0A9E5ADC8-F1
#
_entry.id   AF-A0A9E5ADC8-F1
#
_cell.length_a   1.000
_cell.length_b   1.000
_cell.length_c   1.000
_cell.angle_alpha   90.00
_cell.angle_beta   90.00
_cell.angle_gamma   90.00
#
_symmetry.space_group_name_H-M   'P 1'
#
loop_
_entity.id
_entity.type
_entity.pdbx_description
1 polymer ?
#
loop_
_entity_poly.entity_id
_entity_poly.type
_entity_poly.pdbx_seq_one_letter_code
_entity_poly.pdbx_strand_id
1 'polypeptide(L)'
;FEVSNRATQALVGQAVPSVAPNAAARYFSKTECFCFSQQPLAAGEKKAMPVRFIIDPKLPADVERVTLSYTFFEAPPNSQPGLAAGNAPKT
;
A
#
# COMPACT_ATOMS: atom_id res chain seq x y z
N PHE A 1 4.20 4.54 -7.88
CA PHE A 1 2.93 3.95 -8.34
C PHE A 1 1.80 4.95 -8.08
N GLU A 2 0.64 4.80 -8.72
CA GLU A 2 -0.57 5.61 -8.46
C GLU A 2 -1.70 4.67 -8.03
N VAL A 3 -2.46 5.08 -7.02
CA VAL A 3 -3.71 4.43 -6.60
C VAL A 3 -4.85 5.39 -6.87
N SER A 4 -5.98 4.86 -7.34
CA SER A 4 -7.18 5.65 -7.62
C SER A 4 -8.41 4.98 -7.02
N ASN A 5 -9.15 5.73 -6.21
CA ASN A 5 -10.48 5.33 -5.78
C ASN A 5 -11.48 5.59 -6.91
N ARG A 6 -12.00 4.52 -7.51
CA ARG A 6 -13.00 4.59 -8.59
C ARG A 6 -14.45 4.53 -8.10
N ALA A 7 -14.67 4.41 -6.79
CA ALA A 7 -15.99 4.43 -6.20
C ALA A 7 -16.51 5.88 -6.07
N THR A 8 -17.83 6.00 -5.88
CA THR A 8 -18.51 7.27 -5.61
C THR A 8 -18.49 7.67 -4.12
N GLN A 9 -17.92 6.81 -3.27
CA GLN A 9 -17.80 7.03 -1.82
C GLN A 9 -16.34 7.00 -1.38
N ALA A 10 -16.06 7.64 -0.24
CA ALA A 10 -14.76 7.56 0.40
C ALA A 10 -14.52 6.13 0.90
N LEU A 11 -13.27 5.66 0.78
CA LEU A 11 -12.84 4.35 1.27
C LEU A 11 -11.53 4.47 2.01
N VAL A 12 -11.26 3.48 2.86
CA VAL A 12 -9.96 3.32 3.51
C VAL A 12 -9.31 2.10 2.90
N GLY A 13 -8.18 2.29 2.24
CA GLY A 13 -7.43 1.20 1.60
C GLY A 13 -6.17 0.84 2.35
N GLN A 14 -5.74 -0.41 2.24
CA GLN A 14 -4.45 -0.86 2.77
C GLN A 14 -3.75 -1.79 1.76
N ALA A 15 -2.47 -1.54 1.52
CA ALA A 15 -1.66 -2.32 0.58
C ALA A 15 -0.82 -3.36 1.32
N VAL A 16 -1.19 -4.64 1.27
CA VAL A 16 -0.45 -5.71 1.92
C VAL A 16 0.68 -6.22 1.00
N PRO A 17 1.95 -6.10 1.39
CA PRO A 17 3.06 -6.61 0.58
C PRO A 17 3.32 -8.10 0.76
N SER A 18 3.91 -8.71 -0.28
CA SER A 18 4.58 -10.01 -0.24
C SER A 18 5.90 -9.95 -1.00
N VAL A 19 6.92 -10.67 -0.53
CA VAL A 19 8.24 -10.77 -1.18
C VAL A 19 8.54 -12.23 -1.49
N ALA A 20 8.99 -12.49 -2.72
CA ALA A 20 9.41 -13.81 -3.17
C ALA A 20 10.79 -13.74 -3.87
N PRO A 21 11.60 -14.81 -3.80
CA PRO A 21 11.41 -16.01 -2.99
C PRO A 21 11.56 -15.71 -1.48
N ASN A 22 11.11 -16.63 -0.62
CA ASN A 22 11.18 -16.44 0.85
C ASN A 22 12.62 -16.17 1.31
N ALA A 23 13.62 -16.82 0.70
CA ALA A 23 15.03 -16.58 0.96
C ALA A 23 15.43 -15.10 0.82
N ALA A 24 14.77 -14.33 -0.06
CA ALA A 24 15.03 -12.90 -0.25
C ALA A 24 14.37 -12.00 0.80
N ALA A 25 13.31 -12.47 1.47
CA ALA A 25 12.48 -11.64 2.35
C ALA A 25 13.27 -11.03 3.51
N ARG A 26 14.22 -11.78 4.09
CA ARG A 26 15.08 -11.30 5.19
C ARG A 26 16.13 -10.26 4.78
N TYR A 27 16.40 -10.14 3.47
CA TYR A 27 17.36 -9.21 2.89
C TYR A 27 16.67 -8.01 2.24
N PHE A 28 15.34 -7.99 2.24
CA PHE A 28 14.54 -6.95 1.61
C PHE A 28 13.97 -6.00 2.66
N SER A 29 14.52 -4.79 2.73
CA SER A 29 14.04 -3.75 3.65
C SER A 29 13.18 -2.74 2.91
N LYS A 30 11.91 -2.62 3.34
CA LYS A 30 11.00 -1.56 2.87
C LYS A 30 11.27 -0.30 3.69
N THR A 31 11.75 0.75 3.04
CA THR A 31 12.12 2.01 3.72
C THR A 31 10.97 3.01 3.77
N GLU A 32 9.89 2.80 3.01
CA GLU A 32 8.68 3.61 3.05
C GLU A 32 7.53 2.88 3.73
N CYS A 33 7.02 3.48 4.81
CA CYS A 33 5.98 2.94 5.70
C CYS A 33 4.54 3.22 5.20
N PHE A 34 4.35 3.52 3.91
CA PHE A 34 3.02 3.79 3.35
C PHE A 34 2.17 2.53 3.17
N CYS A 35 2.82 1.38 2.94
CA CYS A 35 2.07 0.16 2.66
C CYS A 35 1.34 -0.40 3.88
N PHE A 36 1.85 -0.15 5.08
CA PHE A 36 1.25 -0.68 6.30
C PHE A 36 0.22 0.26 6.93
N SER A 37 0.22 1.54 6.55
CA SER A 37 -0.75 2.52 7.05
C SER A 37 -1.99 2.54 6.18
N GLN A 38 -3.14 2.63 6.86
CA GLN A 38 -4.43 2.84 6.22
C GLN A 38 -4.45 4.18 5.50
N GLN A 39 -4.90 4.16 4.24
CA GLN A 39 -4.96 5.32 3.38
C GLN A 39 -6.44 5.69 3.18
N PRO A 40 -6.93 6.76 3.82
CA PRO A 40 -8.20 7.33 3.41
C PRO A 40 -8.04 7.86 1.98
N LEU A 41 -9.04 7.56 1.14
CA LEU A 41 -9.13 7.98 -0.25
C LEU A 41 -10.55 8.50 -0.47
N ALA A 42 -10.70 9.79 -0.79
CA ALA A 42 -11.97 10.37 -1.17
C ALA A 42 -12.48 9.75 -2.49
N ALA A 43 -13.77 9.92 -2.78
CA ALA A 43 -14.37 9.46 -4.03
C ALA A 43 -13.63 10.09 -5.23
N GLY A 44 -13.17 9.26 -6.17
CA GLY A 44 -12.42 9.72 -7.34
C GLY A 44 -10.97 10.14 -7.07
N GLU A 45 -10.49 10.12 -5.82
CA GLU A 45 -9.14 10.58 -5.48
C GLU A 45 -8.07 9.72 -6.13
N LYS A 46 -7.00 10.37 -6.57
CA LYS A 46 -5.76 9.74 -7.01
C LYS A 46 -4.63 10.11 -6.08
N LYS A 47 -3.87 9.11 -5.64
CA LYS A 47 -2.76 9.29 -4.71
C LYS A 47 -1.50 8.64 -5.26
N ALA A 48 -0.42 9.42 -5.30
CA ALA A 48 0.90 8.89 -5.58
C ALA A 48 1.38 8.07 -4.37
N MET A 49 1.77 6.83 -4.65
CA MET A 49 2.36 5.91 -3.67
C MET A 49 3.75 5.53 -4.17
N PRO A 50 4.79 6.31 -3.81
CA PRO A 50 6.17 5.93 -4.08
C PRO A 50 6.50 4.65 -3.32
N VAL A 51 7.43 3.86 -3.88
CA VAL A 51 7.92 2.63 -3.28
C VAL A 51 9.42 2.74 -3.22
N ARG A 52 9.97 2.66 -2.01
CA ARG A 52 11.40 2.68 -1.77
C ARG A 52 11.84 1.47 -0.95
N PHE A 53 12.87 0.79 -1.42
CA PHE A 53 13.41 -0.42 -0.80
C PHE A 53 14.93 -0.48 -0.91
N ILE A 54 15.52 -1.29 -0.04
CA ILE A 54 16.93 -1.63 -0.03
C ILE A 54 17.02 -3.16 -0.06
N ILE A 55 17.92 -3.67 -0.90
CA ILE A 55 18.30 -5.09 -0.91
C ILE A 55 19.67 -5.19 -0.23
N ASP A 56 19.77 -5.98 0.83
CA ASP A 56 21.02 -6.23 1.51
C ASP A 56 21.98 -7.00 0.58
N PRO A 57 23.23 -6.53 0.38
CA PRO A 57 24.22 -7.20 -0.46
C PRO A 57 24.59 -8.62 0.01
N LYS A 58 24.22 -9.02 1.23
CA LYS A 58 24.34 -10.39 1.75
C LYS A 58 23.28 -11.35 1.18
N LEU A 59 22.39 -10.88 0.30
CA LEU A 59 21.47 -11.74 -0.44
C LEU A 59 22.27 -12.85 -1.15
N PRO A 60 21.91 -14.14 -0.97
CA PRO A 60 22.61 -15.24 -1.63
C PRO A 60 22.67 -15.07 -3.15
N ALA A 61 23.83 -15.38 -3.74
CA ALA A 61 24.12 -15.13 -5.15
C ALA A 61 23.28 -16.00 -6.12
N ASP A 62 22.67 -17.07 -5.63
CA ASP A 62 21.73 -17.93 -6.36
C ASP A 62 20.32 -17.31 -6.47
N VAL A 63 20.03 -16.21 -5.76
CA VAL A 63 18.78 -15.46 -5.89
C VAL A 63 18.91 -14.42 -7.01
N GLU A 64 18.56 -14.83 -8.23
CA GLU A 64 18.64 -13.96 -9.42
C GLU A 64 17.47 -12.96 -9.53
N ARG A 65 16.33 -13.26 -8.91
CA ARG A 65 15.11 -12.46 -9.02
C ARG A 65 14.43 -12.32 -7.68
N VAL A 66 14.13 -11.06 -7.32
CA VAL A 66 13.26 -10.71 -6.19
C VAL A 66 11.99 -10.08 -6.75
N THR A 67 10.85 -10.62 -6.33
CA THR A 67 9.53 -10.12 -6.69
C THR A 67 8.87 -9.49 -5.48
N LEU A 68 8.45 -8.23 -5.61
CA LEU A 68 7.60 -7.55 -4.63
C LEU A 68 6.19 -7.43 -5.21
N SER A 69 5.23 -8.08 -4.56
CA SER A 69 3.82 -8.00 -4.92
C SER A 69 3.06 -7.21 -3.85
N TYR A 70 2.11 -6.40 -4.28
CA TYR A 70 1.16 -5.72 -3.40
C TYR A 70 -0.26 -6.13 -3.74
N THR A 71 -1.01 -6.51 -2.72
CA THR A 71 -2.46 -6.68 -2.82
C THR A 71 -3.14 -5.55 -2.07
N PHE A 72 -4.01 -4.81 -2.75
CA PHE A 72 -4.74 -3.71 -2.16
C PHE A 72 -6.11 -4.19 -1.69
N PHE A 73 -6.42 -3.95 -0.42
CA PHE A 73 -7.69 -4.32 0.19
C PHE A 73 -8.39 -3.07 0.73
N GLU A 74 -9.72 -3.12 0.74
CA GLU A 74 -10.52 -2.20 1.54
C GLU A 74 -10.41 -2.60 3.01
N ALA A 75 -10.04 -1.65 3.87
CA ALA A 75 -9.94 -1.85 5.29
C ALA A 75 -11.35 -1.83 5.93
N PRO A 76 -11.59 -2.58 7.01
CA PRO A 76 -12.88 -2.57 7.69
C PRO A 76 -13.28 -1.16 8.12
N PRO A 77 -14.57 -0.78 8.05
CA PRO A 77 -15.06 0.58 8.30
C PRO A 77 -14.74 1.14 9.71
N ASN A 78 -14.30 0.30 10.64
CA ASN A 78 -14.08 0.67 12.05
C ASN A 78 -12.61 0.93 12.39
N SER A 79 -11.72 1.05 11.40
CA SER A 79 -10.28 0.99 11.65
C SER A 79 -9.53 2.33 11.75
N GLN A 80 -10.22 3.48 11.64
CA GLN A 80 -9.78 4.74 12.28
C GLN A 80 -10.94 5.66 12.74
N PRO A 81 -10.82 6.29 13.93
CA PRO A 81 -11.73 7.33 14.40
C PRO A 81 -11.38 8.67 13.74
N GLY A 82 -12.17 9.11 12.75
CA GLY A 82 -11.94 10.43 12.13
C GLY A 82 -12.51 10.63 10.74
N LEU A 83 -12.99 9.59 10.06
CA LEU A 83 -13.77 9.76 8.83
C LEU A 83 -15.24 10.06 9.19
N ALA A 84 -15.45 11.18 9.89
CA ALA A 84 -16.76 11.79 9.92
C ALA A 84 -17.12 12.19 8.48
N ALA A 85 -18.30 11.78 8.05
CA ALA A 85 -18.93 12.21 6.81
C ALA A 85 -18.72 13.72 6.59
N GLY A 86 -17.93 14.08 5.58
CA GLY A 86 -17.59 15.47 5.27
C GLY A 86 -17.59 15.71 3.77
N ASN A 87 -18.72 16.26 3.30
CA ASN A 87 -18.97 16.88 1.99
C ASN A 87 -19.10 15.98 0.75
N ALA A 88 -20.33 15.47 0.56
CA ALA A 88 -20.91 15.42 -0.78
C ALA A 88 -21.23 16.85 -1.26
N PRO A 89 -20.88 17.27 -2.49
CA PRO A 89 -21.37 18.52 -3.06
C PRO A 89 -22.89 18.43 -3.25
N LYS A 90 -23.64 19.32 -2.59
CA LYS A 90 -25.03 19.61 -2.97
C LYS A 90 -25.01 20.43 -4.28
N THR A 91 -25.55 19.87 -5.35
CA THR A 91 -26.14 20.61 -6.47
C THR A 91 -27.36 19.84 -6.97
#